data_AF-A0A3M5R6I9-F1
#
_entry.id   AF-A0A3M5R6I9-F1
#
_cell.length_a   1.000
_cell.length_b   1.000
_cell.length_c   1.000
_cell.angle_alpha   90.00
_cell.angle_beta   90.00
_cell.angle_gamma   90.00
#
_symmetry.space_group_name_H-M   'P 1'
#
loop_
_entity.id
_entity.type
_entity.pdbx_description
1 polymer ?
#
loop_
_entity_poly.entity_id
_entity_poly.type
_entity_poly.pdbx_seq_one_letter_code
_entity_poly.pdbx_strand_id
1 'polypeptide(L)'
;MNVAVGFPGPDASSHGIIYRDDMVPGKRHFECEKIRGTLDTATCANRWLGAKNDRDAVRFMACRGCVIGEIHATGVDPLKALRITGERTIVGSPDEGRRCTRCGRGGSRLIGKTLCVSCWNRQREFFLKCNAKGKEPITFVPLIDRQVGIIVDGQPAWMRVEGTQNDREPVSRTIRQREGARFHSRHPGITTWNEEVQRFEYRDREDQAKVLLSVEYGGVIDHMAVSAAGLCPGETPVAPRLPTQMHGVHFVASWLSDCGEEDTDHPGVDWKPTTFVCSDCGVAQIHARTFAGKVECRCPACAASTTSNAKVQCVGWRQATANLRPDFCN
;
A
#
# COMPACT_ATOMS: atom_id res chain seq x y z
N MET A 1 -7.77 50.21 1.45
CA MET A 1 -8.46 49.63 0.27
C MET A 1 -8.31 48.12 0.37
N ASN A 2 -9.34 47.42 0.85
CA ASN A 2 -9.32 45.96 0.99
C ASN A 2 -9.66 45.35 -0.37
N VAL A 3 -8.68 44.67 -0.97
CA VAL A 3 -8.91 43.85 -2.16
C VAL A 3 -9.60 42.58 -1.70
N ALA A 4 -10.90 42.47 -2.01
CA ALA A 4 -11.66 41.24 -1.85
C ALA A 4 -11.03 40.17 -2.75
N VAL A 5 -10.37 39.19 -2.14
CA VAL A 5 -9.92 37.99 -2.84
C VAL A 5 -11.18 37.19 -3.16
N GLY A 6 -11.62 37.26 -4.42
CA GLY A 6 -12.74 36.48 -4.91
C GLY A 6 -12.48 34.99 -4.67
N PHE A 7 -13.46 34.32 -4.07
CA PHE A 7 -13.41 32.87 -3.87
C PHE A 7 -13.34 32.18 -5.24
N PRO A 8 -12.36 31.29 -5.47
CA PRO A 8 -12.33 30.51 -6.70
C PRO A 8 -13.57 29.62 -6.76
N GLY A 9 -14.21 29.65 -7.93
CA GLY A 9 -15.45 28.93 -8.26
C GLY A 9 -15.35 27.39 -8.20
N PRO A 10 -16.44 26.71 -8.57
CA PRO A 10 -16.79 25.38 -8.08
C PRO A 10 -16.09 24.23 -8.83
N ASP A 11 -14.81 23.97 -8.53
CA ASP A 11 -14.05 22.86 -9.15
C ASP A 11 -13.51 21.80 -8.15
N ALA A 12 -14.16 21.63 -6.99
CA ALA A 12 -13.68 20.69 -5.94
C ALA A 12 -14.56 19.43 -5.76
N SER A 13 -15.37 19.06 -6.76
CA SER A 13 -16.10 17.78 -6.79
C SER A 13 -15.19 16.57 -7.02
N SER A 14 -13.91 16.78 -7.36
CA SER A 14 -12.91 15.74 -7.65
C SER A 14 -12.47 14.89 -6.46
N HIS A 15 -12.87 15.25 -5.23
CA HIS A 15 -12.50 14.54 -4.00
C HIS A 15 -13.67 13.89 -3.27
N GLY A 16 -14.87 13.85 -3.87
CA GLY A 16 -16.06 13.27 -3.24
C GLY A 16 -16.56 14.02 -2.00
N ILE A 17 -16.11 15.27 -1.79
CA ILE A 17 -16.53 16.09 -0.65
C ILE A 17 -17.73 16.94 -1.07
N ILE A 18 -18.81 16.81 -0.31
CA ILE A 18 -19.99 17.67 -0.46
C ILE A 18 -19.81 18.87 0.46
N TYR A 19 -19.66 20.05 -0.15
CA TYR A 19 -19.58 21.30 0.58
C TYR A 19 -20.97 21.89 0.81
N ARG A 20 -21.13 22.54 1.96
CA ARG A 20 -22.34 23.21 2.43
C ARG A 20 -22.03 24.66 2.74
N ASP A 21 -22.57 25.55 1.93
CA ASP A 21 -22.41 27.01 2.06
C ASP A 21 -23.63 27.65 2.77
N ASP A 22 -24.64 26.85 3.09
CA ASP A 22 -25.93 27.24 3.66
C ASP A 22 -25.92 27.30 5.21
N MET A 23 -24.93 26.70 5.86
CA MET A 23 -24.91 26.59 7.32
C MET A 23 -24.59 27.91 8.03
N VAL A 24 -23.55 28.62 7.59
CA VAL A 24 -23.17 29.93 8.14
C VAL A 24 -22.73 30.85 6.99
N PRO A 25 -23.30 32.06 6.86
CA PRO A 25 -22.92 33.00 5.82
C PRO A 25 -21.40 33.26 5.81
N GLY A 26 -20.80 33.18 4.63
CA GLY A 26 -19.37 33.44 4.43
C GLY A 26 -18.43 32.29 4.86
N LYS A 27 -18.96 31.13 5.27
CA LYS A 27 -18.17 29.96 5.63
C LYS A 27 -18.60 28.71 4.88
N ARG A 28 -17.63 28.05 4.28
CA ARG A 28 -17.81 26.78 3.57
C ARG A 28 -17.59 25.61 4.52
N HIS A 29 -18.62 24.81 4.74
CA HIS A 29 -18.61 23.64 5.62
C HIS A 29 -18.56 22.34 4.84
N PHE A 30 -18.12 21.26 5.48
CA PHE A 30 -18.23 19.90 4.97
C PHE A 30 -18.22 18.89 6.11
N GLU A 31 -18.70 17.69 5.83
CA GLU A 31 -18.61 16.57 6.76
C GLU A 31 -17.26 15.87 6.61
N CYS A 32 -16.42 15.91 7.65
CA CYS A 32 -15.13 15.25 7.65
C CYS A 32 -15.22 13.86 8.27
N GLU A 33 -15.04 12.85 7.43
CA GLU A 33 -15.02 11.45 7.87
C GLU A 33 -13.91 11.14 8.88
N LYS A 34 -12.73 11.78 8.75
CA LYS A 34 -11.57 11.49 9.62
C LYS A 34 -11.82 11.86 11.08
N ILE A 35 -12.59 12.92 11.32
CA ILE A 35 -12.95 13.36 12.68
C ILE A 35 -14.42 13.13 13.02
N ARG A 36 -15.21 12.57 12.09
CA ARG A 36 -16.65 12.30 12.20
C ARG A 36 -17.43 13.52 12.67
N GLY A 37 -17.22 14.65 12.01
CA GLY A 37 -17.85 15.91 12.37
C GLY A 37 -17.90 16.90 11.22
N THR A 38 -18.81 17.87 11.32
CA THR A 38 -18.91 18.99 10.38
C THR A 38 -17.96 20.10 10.80
N LEU A 39 -17.16 20.61 9.86
CA LEU A 39 -16.26 21.74 10.09
C LEU A 39 -16.18 22.64 8.86
N ASP A 40 -15.80 23.88 9.08
CA ASP A 40 -15.44 24.79 8.00
C ASP A 40 -14.02 24.51 7.47
N THR A 41 -13.79 24.94 6.22
CA THR A 41 -12.50 24.78 5.52
C THR A 41 -11.32 25.41 6.29
N ALA A 42 -11.49 26.56 6.93
CA ALA A 42 -10.41 27.22 7.69
C ALA A 42 -10.07 26.43 8.96
N THR A 43 -11.07 25.89 9.66
CA THR A 43 -10.85 24.96 10.78
C THR A 43 -10.12 23.70 10.31
N CYS A 44 -10.44 23.16 9.14
CA CYS A 44 -9.74 21.99 8.59
C CYS A 44 -8.27 22.31 8.31
N ALA A 45 -8.00 23.42 7.64
CA ALA A 45 -6.66 23.92 7.35
C ALA A 45 -5.79 24.05 8.62
N ASN A 46 -6.34 24.69 9.66
CA ASN A 46 -5.64 24.89 10.92
C ASN A 46 -5.32 23.57 11.63
N ARG A 47 -6.22 22.59 11.58
CA ARG A 47 -5.96 21.27 12.15
C ARG A 47 -4.86 20.52 11.39
N TRP A 48 -4.81 20.66 10.07
CA TRP A 48 -3.72 20.10 9.27
C TRP A 48 -2.38 20.78 9.54
N LEU A 49 -2.35 22.11 9.61
CA LEU A 49 -1.15 22.88 10.00
C LEU A 49 -0.66 22.49 11.40
N GLY A 50 -1.58 22.34 12.35
CA GLY A 50 -1.26 21.82 13.69
C GLY A 50 -0.68 20.40 13.65
N ALA A 51 -1.21 19.54 12.78
CA ALA A 51 -0.69 18.18 12.58
C ALA A 51 0.71 18.15 11.95
N LYS A 52 1.01 19.14 11.09
CA LYS A 52 2.29 19.32 10.42
C LYS A 52 3.35 19.88 11.36
N ASN A 53 3.00 20.87 12.17
CA ASN A 53 3.93 21.58 13.05
C ASN A 53 4.22 20.80 14.34
N ASP A 54 3.28 19.98 14.80
CA ASP A 54 3.40 19.21 16.04
C ASP A 54 3.03 17.73 15.82
N ARG A 55 4.06 16.89 15.68
CA ARG A 55 3.93 15.44 15.51
C ARG A 55 3.60 14.68 16.80
N ASP A 56 3.52 15.33 17.95
CA ASP A 56 3.14 14.70 19.21
C ASP A 56 1.75 15.14 19.69
N ALA A 57 1.20 16.22 19.11
CA ALA A 57 -0.18 16.65 19.34
C ALA A 57 -1.22 15.59 18.94
N VAL A 58 -1.65 14.80 19.92
CA VAL A 58 -2.68 13.75 19.81
C VAL A 58 -3.96 14.29 19.17
N ARG A 59 -4.35 15.53 19.52
CA ARG A 59 -5.57 16.18 19.02
C ARG A 59 -5.61 16.41 17.51
N PHE A 60 -4.45 16.45 16.85
CA PHE A 60 -4.32 16.64 15.40
C PHE A 60 -3.92 15.37 14.65
N MET A 61 -3.82 14.23 15.34
CA MET A 61 -3.36 12.98 14.73
C MET A 61 -4.17 12.57 13.50
N ALA A 62 -5.50 12.68 13.55
CA ALA A 62 -6.38 12.32 12.43
C ALA A 62 -6.16 13.21 11.19
N CYS A 63 -5.55 14.38 11.35
CA CYS A 63 -5.31 15.35 10.28
C CYS A 63 -3.91 15.22 9.65
N ARG A 64 -3.04 14.34 10.17
CA ARG A 64 -1.70 14.11 9.62
C ARG A 64 -1.77 13.54 8.20
N GLY A 65 -1.01 14.15 7.29
CA GLY A 65 -0.97 13.74 5.88
C GLY A 65 -2.31 13.85 5.14
N CYS A 66 -3.32 14.54 5.72
CA CYS A 66 -4.63 14.67 5.10
C CYS A 66 -4.57 15.61 3.90
N VAL A 67 -4.77 15.09 2.69
CA VAL A 67 -4.79 15.89 1.44
C VAL A 67 -5.86 16.98 1.48
N ILE A 68 -7.04 16.69 2.02
CA ILE A 68 -8.13 17.68 2.13
C ILE A 68 -7.69 18.88 2.98
N GLY A 69 -7.05 18.60 4.12
CA GLY A 69 -6.55 19.64 5.01
C GLY A 69 -5.42 20.46 4.38
N GLU A 70 -4.56 19.82 3.58
CA GLU A 70 -3.52 20.50 2.81
C GLU A 70 -4.10 21.41 1.74
N ILE A 71 -5.14 20.97 1.02
CA ILE A 71 -5.87 21.78 0.03
C ILE A 71 -6.48 22.99 0.70
N HIS A 72 -7.16 22.80 1.83
CA HIS A 72 -7.76 23.91 2.57
C HIS A 72 -6.70 24.88 3.12
N ALA A 73 -5.51 24.39 3.47
CA ALA A 73 -4.43 25.22 4.01
C ALA A 73 -3.62 25.97 2.93
N THR A 74 -3.48 25.39 1.74
CA THR A 74 -2.56 25.90 0.70
C THR A 74 -3.27 26.40 -0.55
N GLY A 75 -4.55 26.04 -0.74
CA GLY A 75 -5.31 26.30 -1.96
C GLY A 75 -4.84 25.48 -3.17
N VAL A 76 -3.81 24.64 -3.01
CA VAL A 76 -3.25 23.80 -4.07
C VAL A 76 -3.77 22.38 -3.90
N ASP A 77 -4.27 21.77 -4.96
CA ASP A 77 -4.52 20.33 -5.00
C ASP A 77 -3.18 19.59 -5.16
N PRO A 78 -2.64 19.00 -4.07
CA PRO A 78 -1.36 18.32 -4.12
C PRO A 78 -1.42 17.06 -4.98
N LEU A 79 -2.61 16.52 -5.26
CA LEU A 79 -2.83 15.38 -6.16
C LEU A 79 -2.89 15.82 -7.63
N LYS A 80 -3.39 17.02 -7.92
CA LYS A 80 -3.35 17.59 -9.28
C LYS A 80 -1.92 17.90 -9.71
N ALA A 81 -1.09 18.45 -8.82
CA ALA A 81 0.35 18.60 -9.05
C ALA A 81 1.05 17.24 -9.22
N LEU A 82 0.73 16.24 -8.37
CA LEU A 82 1.25 14.87 -8.45
C LEU A 82 1.00 14.19 -9.80
N ARG A 83 -0.18 14.38 -10.38
CA ARG A 83 -0.57 13.85 -11.70
C ARG A 83 0.20 14.50 -12.85
N ILE A 84 0.71 15.72 -12.66
CA ILE A 84 1.37 16.53 -13.69
C ILE A 84 2.90 16.42 -13.59
N THR A 85 3.48 16.54 -12.40
CA THR A 85 4.94 16.66 -12.21
C THR A 85 5.60 15.43 -11.60
N GLY A 86 4.82 14.48 -11.06
CA GLY A 86 5.36 13.24 -10.51
C GLY A 86 6.10 13.40 -9.17
N GLU A 87 6.20 14.60 -8.58
CA GLU A 87 6.92 14.85 -7.32
C GLU A 87 5.98 15.29 -6.19
N ARG A 88 6.18 14.74 -4.98
CA ARG A 88 5.59 15.27 -3.73
C ARG A 88 6.44 14.85 -2.53
N THR A 89 6.76 15.80 -1.66
CA THR A 89 7.13 15.55 -0.25
C THR A 89 5.85 15.40 0.55
N ILE A 90 5.45 14.18 0.90
CA ILE A 90 4.30 13.98 1.78
C ILE A 90 4.74 14.29 3.20
N VAL A 91 4.14 15.33 3.78
CA VAL A 91 4.37 15.66 5.18
C VAL A 91 3.45 14.81 6.06
N GLY A 92 4.04 13.84 6.78
CA GLY A 92 3.34 12.88 7.63
C GLY A 92 3.15 11.48 7.01
N SER A 93 3.06 10.45 7.87
CA SER A 93 2.93 9.04 7.44
C SER A 93 1.46 8.67 7.18
N PRO A 94 1.12 8.10 6.01
CA PRO A 94 -0.22 7.57 5.74
C PRO A 94 -0.58 6.35 6.60
N ASP A 95 0.41 5.72 7.24
CA ASP A 95 0.20 4.80 8.35
C ASP A 95 0.32 5.55 9.68
N GLU A 96 -0.76 5.57 10.47
CA GLU A 96 -0.80 6.22 11.78
C GLU A 96 0.10 5.54 12.82
N GLY A 97 0.74 4.41 12.49
CA GLY A 97 1.68 3.72 13.37
C GLY A 97 1.02 3.01 14.55
N ARG A 98 -0.30 2.77 14.50
CA ARG A 98 -1.09 2.15 15.58
C ARG A 98 -1.60 0.75 15.28
N ARG A 99 -1.28 0.23 14.10
CA ARG A 99 -1.69 -1.10 13.65
C ARG A 99 -0.50 -2.03 13.55
N CYS A 100 -0.72 -3.31 13.78
CA CYS A 100 0.29 -4.32 13.46
C CYS A 100 0.50 -4.37 11.95
N THR A 101 1.72 -4.25 11.46
CA THR A 101 2.02 -4.37 10.01
C THR A 101 1.68 -5.76 9.48
N ARG A 102 1.74 -6.79 10.34
CA ARG A 102 1.53 -8.21 10.02
C ARG A 102 0.08 -8.68 10.02
N CYS A 103 -0.70 -8.38 11.06
CA CYS A 103 -2.11 -8.76 11.11
C CYS A 103 -3.11 -7.60 10.92
N GLY A 104 -2.66 -6.34 10.93
CA GLY A 104 -3.50 -5.17 10.62
C GLY A 104 -4.36 -4.72 11.81
N ARG A 105 -4.39 -5.52 12.88
CA ARG A 105 -5.11 -5.25 14.12
C ARG A 105 -4.60 -3.95 14.76
N GLY A 106 -5.52 -3.06 15.08
CA GLY A 106 -5.29 -1.85 15.87
C GLY A 106 -5.51 -2.09 17.38
N GLY A 107 -5.28 -1.06 18.20
CA GLY A 107 -5.64 -1.05 19.62
C GLY A 107 -4.77 -1.90 20.55
N SER A 108 -3.79 -2.64 20.02
CA SER A 108 -2.79 -3.36 20.81
C SER A 108 -1.48 -2.58 20.89
N ARG A 109 -0.74 -2.75 21.99
CA ARG A 109 0.66 -2.29 22.07
C ARG A 109 1.46 -2.87 20.91
N LEU A 110 2.26 -2.01 20.26
CA LEU A 110 3.20 -2.43 19.23
C LEU A 110 4.62 -2.61 19.81
N ILE A 111 5.26 -3.71 19.47
CA ILE A 111 6.66 -4.01 19.72
C ILE A 111 7.47 -3.50 18.51
N GLY A 112 8.53 -2.73 18.77
CA GLY A 112 9.36 -2.12 17.72
C GLY A 112 8.58 -1.24 16.75
N LYS A 113 7.47 -0.63 17.21
CA LYS A 113 6.54 0.17 16.38
C LYS A 113 6.03 -0.56 15.14
N THR A 114 6.05 -1.90 15.11
CA THR A 114 5.80 -2.70 13.90
C THR A 114 4.77 -3.80 14.15
N LEU A 115 5.00 -4.66 15.13
CA LEU A 115 4.18 -5.85 15.36
C LEU A 115 3.35 -5.71 16.64
N CYS A 116 2.13 -6.25 16.68
CA CYS A 116 1.43 -6.42 17.95
C CYS A 116 2.07 -7.52 18.79
N VAL A 117 1.79 -7.52 20.09
CA VAL A 117 2.31 -8.52 21.05
C VAL A 117 2.04 -9.97 20.59
N SER A 118 0.87 -10.26 20.03
CA SER A 118 0.54 -11.60 19.54
C SER A 118 1.43 -12.03 18.37
N CYS A 119 1.56 -11.19 17.33
CA CYS A 119 2.43 -11.47 16.19
C CYS A 119 3.91 -11.58 16.58
N TRP A 120 4.36 -10.76 17.53
CA TRP A 120 5.72 -10.83 18.06
C TRP A 120 5.95 -12.13 18.86
N ASN A 121 5.00 -12.52 19.71
CA ASN A 121 5.07 -13.78 20.46
C ASN A 121 5.11 -14.98 19.50
N ARG A 122 4.25 -15.01 18.47
CA ARG A 122 4.27 -16.09 17.46
C ARG A 122 5.63 -16.21 16.76
N GLN A 123 6.23 -15.08 16.42
CA GLN A 123 7.58 -15.05 15.83
C GLN A 123 8.63 -15.57 16.81
N ARG A 124 8.54 -15.21 18.09
CA ARG A 124 9.42 -15.73 19.12
C ARG A 124 9.23 -17.24 19.35
N GLU A 125 8.00 -17.74 19.38
CA GLU A 125 7.69 -19.18 19.47
C GLU A 125 8.35 -19.95 18.32
N PHE A 126 8.28 -19.42 17.09
CA PHE A 126 8.94 -20.02 15.92
C PHE A 126 10.45 -20.12 16.07
N PHE A 127 11.11 -19.03 16.48
CA PHE A 127 12.56 -19.05 16.71
C PHE A 127 12.98 -19.99 17.84
N LEU A 128 12.17 -20.09 18.89
CA LEU A 128 12.40 -21.00 20.01
C LEU A 128 11.98 -22.45 19.70
N LYS A 129 11.37 -22.69 18.54
CA LYS A 129 10.74 -23.97 18.15
C LYS A 129 9.77 -24.52 19.20
N CYS A 130 9.16 -23.62 19.98
CA CYS A 130 8.39 -23.99 21.16
C CYS A 130 7.27 -22.96 21.38
N ASN A 131 6.02 -23.43 21.29
CA ASN A 131 4.83 -22.65 21.56
C ASN A 131 4.48 -22.62 23.06
N ALA A 132 3.47 -21.84 23.43
CA ALA A 132 3.01 -21.74 24.83
C ALA A 132 2.61 -23.09 25.49
N LYS A 133 2.41 -24.16 24.71
CA LYS A 133 2.09 -25.52 25.19
C LYS A 133 3.31 -26.48 25.16
N GLY A 134 4.52 -25.97 24.93
CA GLY A 134 5.73 -26.79 24.86
C GLY A 134 5.90 -27.58 23.56
N LYS A 135 5.12 -27.28 22.50
CA LYS A 135 5.15 -28.00 21.21
C LYS A 135 5.71 -27.12 20.09
N GLU A 136 6.19 -27.74 19.02
CA GLU A 136 6.65 -27.00 17.85
C GLU A 136 5.50 -26.21 17.17
N PRO A 137 5.70 -24.94 16.79
CA PRO A 137 4.68 -24.12 16.16
C PRO A 137 4.53 -24.44 14.67
N ILE A 138 3.74 -25.46 14.34
CA ILE A 138 3.54 -25.96 12.96
C ILE A 138 2.73 -25.02 12.04
N THR A 139 1.93 -24.10 12.59
CA THR A 139 1.09 -23.19 11.81
C THR A 139 1.76 -21.85 11.49
N PHE A 140 3.01 -21.66 11.95
CA PHE A 140 3.72 -20.43 11.71
C PHE A 140 4.22 -20.37 10.27
N VAL A 141 3.78 -19.37 9.52
CA VAL A 141 4.32 -19.08 8.18
C VAL A 141 5.77 -18.59 8.32
N PRO A 142 6.76 -19.25 7.72
CA PRO A 142 8.16 -18.85 7.83
C PRO A 142 8.37 -17.40 7.40
N LEU A 143 9.29 -16.73 8.10
CA LEU A 143 9.68 -15.37 7.74
C LEU A 143 10.55 -15.40 6.49
N ILE A 144 10.19 -14.59 5.50
CA ILE A 144 10.98 -14.42 4.28
C ILE A 144 11.25 -12.93 4.03
N ASP A 145 12.36 -12.67 3.36
CA ASP A 145 12.74 -11.34 2.94
C ASP A 145 12.00 -10.97 1.66
N ARG A 146 11.29 -9.85 1.72
CA ARG A 146 10.55 -9.29 0.59
C ARG A 146 11.18 -8.00 0.12
N GLN A 147 10.84 -7.60 -1.08
CA GLN A 147 11.27 -6.31 -1.63
C GLN A 147 10.07 -5.45 -1.97
N VAL A 148 10.24 -4.13 -1.89
CA VAL A 148 9.22 -3.16 -2.29
C VAL A 148 9.86 -2.17 -3.25
N GLY A 149 9.24 -1.94 -4.41
CA GLY A 149 9.65 -0.91 -5.35
C GLY A 149 9.35 0.47 -4.78
N ILE A 150 10.37 1.31 -4.70
CA ILE A 150 10.32 2.66 -4.13
C ILE A 150 10.93 3.69 -5.07
N ILE A 151 10.55 4.95 -4.94
CA ILE A 151 11.23 6.06 -5.62
C ILE A 151 12.24 6.69 -4.67
N VAL A 152 13.50 6.79 -5.09
CA VAL A 152 14.61 7.45 -4.39
C VAL A 152 15.19 8.49 -5.35
N ASP A 153 15.23 9.75 -4.94
CA ASP A 153 15.76 10.86 -5.75
C ASP A 153 15.19 10.90 -7.18
N GLY A 154 13.88 10.64 -7.29
CA GLY A 154 13.15 10.61 -8.56
C GLY A 154 13.32 9.33 -9.40
N GLN A 155 14.21 8.41 -8.99
CA GLN A 155 14.50 7.17 -9.71
C GLN A 155 13.87 5.94 -9.06
N PRO A 156 13.44 4.95 -9.85
CA PRO A 156 12.97 3.67 -9.31
C PRO A 156 14.12 2.89 -8.68
N ALA A 157 13.89 2.37 -7.48
CA ALA A 157 14.79 1.52 -6.73
C ALA A 157 13.99 0.48 -5.94
N TRP A 158 14.64 -0.49 -5.31
CA TRP A 158 13.96 -1.47 -4.48
C TRP A 158 14.45 -1.38 -3.05
N MET A 159 13.58 -1.60 -2.08
CA MET A 159 13.94 -1.67 -0.66
C MET A 159 13.79 -3.11 -0.19
N ARG A 160 14.84 -3.66 0.43
CA ARG A 160 14.73 -4.94 1.14
C ARG A 160 13.96 -4.73 2.43
N VAL A 161 13.01 -5.62 2.70
CA VAL A 161 12.33 -5.69 3.98
C VAL A 161 12.43 -7.10 4.53
N GLU A 162 13.26 -7.23 5.55
CA GLU A 162 13.61 -8.52 6.13
C GLU A 162 12.52 -9.10 7.01
N GLY A 163 12.39 -10.42 7.00
CA GLY A 163 11.63 -11.15 8.01
C GLY A 163 10.14 -10.81 8.06
N THR A 164 9.44 -10.99 6.93
CA THR A 164 8.00 -10.72 6.77
C THR A 164 7.22 -12.03 6.56
N GLN A 165 5.96 -12.12 6.99
CA GLN A 165 5.11 -13.30 6.73
C GLN A 165 4.23 -13.13 5.50
N ASN A 166 3.79 -11.91 5.20
CA ASN A 166 2.90 -11.63 4.07
C ASN A 166 3.33 -10.40 3.27
N ASP A 167 2.71 -10.21 2.10
CA ASP A 167 3.05 -9.14 1.16
C ASP A 167 2.55 -7.75 1.59
N ARG A 168 1.72 -7.68 2.65
CA ARG A 168 1.30 -6.40 3.23
C ARG A 168 2.37 -5.78 4.12
N GLU A 169 2.98 -6.60 4.97
CA GLU A 169 4.01 -6.19 5.92
C GLU A 169 5.10 -5.30 5.34
N PRO A 170 5.74 -5.67 4.21
CA PRO A 170 6.88 -4.92 3.72
C PRO A 170 6.50 -3.48 3.34
N VAL A 171 5.33 -3.27 2.74
CA VAL A 171 4.85 -1.92 2.38
C VAL A 171 4.61 -1.08 3.63
N SER A 172 3.89 -1.59 4.63
CA SER A 172 3.62 -0.83 5.86
C SER A 172 4.92 -0.47 6.60
N ARG A 173 5.90 -1.40 6.60
CA ARG A 173 7.21 -1.15 7.21
C ARG A 173 8.00 -0.08 6.44
N THR A 174 7.99 -0.13 5.12
CA THR A 174 8.62 0.91 4.28
C THR A 174 8.01 2.29 4.55
N ILE A 175 6.68 2.40 4.61
CA ILE A 175 5.98 3.66 4.96
C ILE A 175 6.47 4.21 6.32
N ARG A 176 6.63 3.35 7.33
CA ARG A 176 7.07 3.77 8.67
C ARG A 176 8.54 4.13 8.75
N GLN A 177 9.38 3.46 7.97
CA GLN A 177 10.84 3.62 7.99
C GLN A 177 11.32 4.77 7.09
N ARG A 178 10.55 5.11 6.05
CA ARG A 178 10.88 6.15 5.08
C ARG A 178 9.75 7.15 4.97
N GLU A 179 9.93 8.30 5.62
CA GLU A 179 9.03 9.43 5.48
C GLU A 179 9.01 9.90 4.02
N GLY A 180 7.81 10.12 3.48
CA GLY A 180 7.65 10.48 2.07
C GLY A 180 7.88 9.35 1.07
N ALA A 181 7.95 8.08 1.51
CA ALA A 181 8.08 6.93 0.61
C ALA A 181 7.02 6.94 -0.49
N ARG A 182 7.48 6.77 -1.73
CA ARG A 182 6.68 6.57 -2.92
C ARG A 182 6.99 5.20 -3.51
N PHE A 183 5.99 4.58 -4.10
CA PHE A 183 6.06 3.21 -4.58
C PHE A 183 5.92 3.14 -6.10
N HIS A 184 6.48 2.08 -6.68
CA HIS A 184 6.27 1.73 -8.09
C HIS A 184 6.10 0.21 -8.25
N SER A 185 5.42 -0.21 -9.32
CA SER A 185 5.19 -1.62 -9.66
C SER A 185 6.19 -2.19 -10.68
N ARG A 186 7.23 -1.43 -11.05
CA ARG A 186 8.22 -1.87 -12.05
C ARG A 186 8.95 -3.14 -11.61
N HIS A 187 9.10 -4.07 -12.54
CA HIS A 187 10.06 -5.17 -12.45
C HIS A 187 11.48 -4.67 -12.78
N PRO A 188 12.52 -5.18 -12.12
CA PRO A 188 13.92 -4.86 -12.44
C PRO A 188 14.28 -5.10 -13.90
N GLY A 189 13.83 -6.25 -14.46
CA GLY A 189 14.12 -6.64 -15.84
C GLY A 189 12.98 -7.37 -16.51
N ILE A 190 13.30 -8.09 -17.58
CA ILE A 190 12.40 -9.00 -18.28
C ILE A 190 12.57 -10.39 -17.67
N THR A 191 11.47 -10.99 -17.22
CA THR A 191 11.47 -12.37 -16.73
C THR A 191 11.70 -13.31 -17.90
N THR A 192 12.77 -14.12 -17.82
CA THR A 192 13.14 -15.09 -18.87
C THR A 192 13.41 -16.44 -18.25
N TRP A 193 12.99 -17.50 -18.94
CA TRP A 193 13.32 -18.88 -18.57
C TRP A 193 14.72 -19.22 -19.06
N ASN A 194 15.59 -19.65 -18.15
CA ASN A 194 16.92 -20.16 -18.49
C ASN A 194 16.88 -21.70 -18.48
N GLU A 195 16.97 -22.29 -19.67
CA GLU A 195 16.89 -23.74 -19.86
C GLU A 195 18.08 -24.49 -19.26
N GLU A 196 19.29 -23.94 -19.28
CA GLU A 196 20.50 -24.63 -18.82
C GLU A 196 20.47 -24.87 -17.31
N VAL A 197 20.03 -23.87 -16.55
CA VAL A 197 19.95 -23.92 -15.08
C VAL A 197 18.53 -24.11 -14.54
N GLN A 198 17.56 -24.38 -15.42
CA GLN A 198 16.15 -24.71 -15.11
C GLN A 198 15.50 -23.73 -14.11
N ARG A 199 15.65 -22.43 -14.35
CA ARG A 199 15.06 -21.39 -13.50
C ARG A 199 14.67 -20.13 -14.26
N PHE A 200 13.76 -19.37 -13.68
CA PHE A 200 13.49 -18.00 -14.12
C PHE A 200 14.54 -17.04 -13.56
N GLU A 201 14.97 -16.09 -14.39
CA GLU A 201 15.86 -15.00 -14.02
C GLU A 201 15.45 -13.69 -14.71
N TYR A 202 15.89 -12.55 -14.17
CA TYR A 202 15.75 -11.29 -14.86
C TYR A 202 16.89 -11.08 -15.86
N ARG A 203 16.49 -10.75 -17.09
CA ARG A 203 17.35 -10.25 -18.15
C ARG A 203 17.19 -8.74 -18.28
N ASP A 204 18.24 -8.08 -18.73
CA ASP A 204 18.19 -6.66 -19.00
C ASP A 204 17.17 -6.34 -20.10
N ARG A 205 16.59 -5.13 -20.04
CA ARG A 205 15.52 -4.71 -20.97
C ARG A 205 16.06 -4.33 -22.34
N GLU A 206 17.27 -3.80 -22.40
CA GLU A 206 17.90 -3.32 -23.64
C GLU A 206 18.73 -4.43 -24.30
N ASP A 207 19.37 -5.27 -23.49
CA ASP A 207 20.22 -6.38 -23.94
C ASP A 207 19.92 -7.68 -23.17
N GLN A 208 19.06 -8.53 -23.72
CA GLN A 208 18.64 -9.77 -23.07
C GLN A 208 19.77 -10.81 -22.91
N ALA A 209 20.93 -10.62 -23.56
CA ALA A 209 22.11 -11.44 -23.29
C ALA A 209 22.68 -11.19 -21.88
N LYS A 210 22.38 -10.04 -21.28
CA LYS A 210 22.79 -9.69 -19.93
C LYS A 210 21.77 -10.16 -18.89
N VAL A 211 22.29 -10.64 -17.76
CA VAL A 211 21.52 -10.98 -16.56
C VAL A 211 21.58 -9.82 -15.57
N LEU A 212 20.60 -9.74 -14.68
CA LEU A 212 20.64 -8.77 -13.58
C LEU A 212 21.25 -9.38 -12.32
N LEU A 213 22.14 -8.64 -11.67
CA LEU A 213 22.60 -8.87 -10.30
C LEU A 213 22.05 -7.80 -9.37
N SER A 214 21.75 -8.17 -8.12
CA SER A 214 21.32 -7.21 -7.08
C SER A 214 22.52 -6.73 -6.28
N VAL A 215 22.64 -5.43 -6.12
CA VAL A 215 23.60 -4.79 -5.22
C VAL A 215 22.82 -4.04 -4.15
N GLU A 216 23.12 -4.31 -2.88
CA GLU A 216 22.45 -3.68 -1.75
C GLU A 216 23.38 -2.68 -1.06
N TYR A 217 22.95 -1.43 -0.94
CA TYR A 217 23.63 -0.38 -0.18
C TYR A 217 22.63 0.36 0.71
N GLY A 218 22.87 0.37 2.02
CA GLY A 218 22.01 1.07 2.98
C GLY A 218 20.54 0.58 2.99
N GLY A 219 20.30 -0.70 2.72
CA GLY A 219 18.95 -1.30 2.64
C GLY A 219 18.18 -1.00 1.34
N VAL A 220 18.81 -0.31 0.40
CA VAL A 220 18.31 -0.09 -0.97
C VAL A 220 19.02 -1.06 -1.89
N ILE A 221 18.24 -1.75 -2.73
CA ILE A 221 18.69 -2.67 -3.76
C ILE A 221 18.64 -1.92 -5.09
N ASP A 222 19.77 -1.94 -5.79
CA ASP A 222 19.89 -1.62 -7.20
C ASP A 222 20.13 -2.89 -8.02
N HIS A 223 19.80 -2.86 -9.30
CA HIS A 223 19.96 -3.98 -10.22
C HIS A 223 20.88 -3.59 -11.37
N MET A 224 21.98 -4.33 -11.50
CA MET A 224 23.01 -4.06 -12.48
C MET A 224 22.99 -5.13 -13.57
N ALA A 225 22.97 -4.70 -14.83
CA ALA A 225 23.09 -5.59 -15.98
C ALA A 225 24.55 -6.02 -16.18
N VAL A 226 24.79 -7.32 -16.19
CA VAL A 226 26.11 -7.91 -16.40
C VAL A 226 26.05 -9.00 -17.47
N SER A 227 27.18 -9.25 -18.14
CA SER A 227 27.27 -10.36 -19.09
C SER A 227 27.06 -11.69 -18.37
N ALA A 228 26.17 -12.55 -18.88
CA ALA A 228 25.93 -13.88 -18.31
C ALA A 228 27.22 -14.74 -18.29
N ALA A 229 28.08 -14.59 -19.30
CA ALA A 229 29.37 -15.27 -19.37
C ALA A 229 30.43 -14.69 -18.41
N GLY A 230 30.16 -13.50 -17.84
CA GLY A 230 31.07 -12.80 -16.94
C GLY A 230 30.75 -12.98 -15.45
N LEU A 231 29.81 -13.86 -15.09
CA LEU A 231 29.46 -14.11 -13.69
C LEU A 231 30.63 -14.76 -12.93
N CYS A 232 30.96 -14.21 -11.76
CA CYS A 232 31.94 -14.82 -10.87
C CYS A 232 31.36 -16.04 -10.16
N PRO A 233 32.19 -17.01 -9.74
CA PRO A 233 31.72 -18.14 -8.94
C PRO A 233 30.95 -17.69 -7.68
N GLY A 234 29.73 -18.19 -7.52
CA GLY A 234 28.84 -17.85 -6.41
C GLY A 234 27.88 -16.69 -6.70
N GLU A 235 28.10 -15.91 -7.76
CA GLU A 235 27.13 -14.91 -8.20
C GLU A 235 25.92 -15.60 -8.83
N THR A 236 24.74 -15.22 -8.37
CA THR A 236 23.48 -15.78 -8.85
C THR A 236 22.62 -14.65 -9.44
N PRO A 237 22.23 -14.75 -10.73
CA PRO A 237 21.23 -13.90 -11.35
C PRO A 237 19.99 -13.74 -10.48
N VAL A 238 19.42 -12.53 -10.51
CA VAL A 238 18.26 -12.20 -9.70
C VAL A 238 17.05 -12.98 -10.19
N ALA A 239 16.49 -13.80 -9.29
CA ALA A 239 15.25 -14.50 -9.54
C ALA A 239 14.06 -13.52 -9.55
N PRO A 240 13.06 -13.72 -10.44
CA PRO A 240 11.87 -12.90 -10.43
C PRO A 240 11.10 -12.97 -9.12
N ARG A 241 10.64 -11.80 -8.68
CA ARG A 241 9.84 -11.62 -7.47
C ARG A 241 8.59 -10.84 -7.82
N LEU A 242 7.54 -11.05 -7.04
CA LEU A 242 6.32 -10.25 -7.15
C LEU A 242 6.68 -8.76 -7.02
N PRO A 243 6.26 -7.92 -7.97
CA PRO A 243 6.44 -6.48 -7.85
C PRO A 243 5.53 -5.94 -6.76
N THR A 244 5.79 -4.71 -6.32
CA THR A 244 4.83 -4.00 -5.46
C THR A 244 3.51 -3.85 -6.18
N GLN A 245 2.47 -4.42 -5.60
CA GLN A 245 1.13 -4.44 -6.19
C GLN A 245 0.53 -3.05 -6.07
N MET A 246 0.23 -2.41 -7.21
CA MET A 246 -0.33 -1.06 -7.28
C MET A 246 -1.63 -1.08 -8.07
N HIS A 247 -2.75 -0.74 -7.42
CA HIS A 247 -4.08 -0.77 -8.04
C HIS A 247 -4.98 0.35 -7.52
N GLY A 248 -6.06 0.62 -8.25
CA GLY A 248 -7.13 1.54 -7.83
C GLY A 248 -8.08 0.90 -6.82
N VAL A 249 -8.76 1.72 -6.03
CA VAL A 249 -9.67 1.25 -4.96
C VAL A 249 -10.80 0.36 -5.48
N HIS A 250 -11.30 0.59 -6.71
CA HIS A 250 -12.35 -0.21 -7.34
C HIS A 250 -11.90 -1.64 -7.64
N PHE A 251 -10.72 -1.80 -8.24
CA PHE A 251 -10.15 -3.13 -8.50
C PHE A 251 -9.97 -3.91 -7.20
N VAL A 252 -9.39 -3.26 -6.19
CA VAL A 252 -9.15 -3.90 -4.88
C VAL A 252 -10.46 -4.30 -4.21
N ALA A 253 -11.49 -3.46 -4.24
CA ALA A 253 -12.80 -3.80 -3.68
C ALA A 253 -13.44 -5.00 -4.40
N SER A 254 -13.33 -5.07 -5.73
CA SER A 254 -13.82 -6.21 -6.51
C SER A 254 -13.06 -7.48 -6.15
N TRP A 255 -11.73 -7.44 -6.17
CA TRP A 255 -10.86 -8.56 -5.84
C TRP A 255 -11.16 -9.12 -4.44
N LEU A 256 -11.24 -8.23 -3.44
CA LEU A 256 -11.50 -8.63 -2.06
C LEU A 256 -12.94 -9.09 -1.81
N SER A 257 -13.89 -8.74 -2.67
CA SER A 257 -15.26 -9.26 -2.57
C SER A 257 -15.35 -10.75 -2.95
N ASP A 258 -14.37 -11.25 -3.70
CA ASP A 258 -14.27 -12.66 -4.09
C ASP A 258 -13.30 -13.46 -3.19
N CYS A 259 -12.56 -12.79 -2.30
CA CYS A 259 -11.65 -13.43 -1.35
C CYS A 259 -12.39 -14.19 -0.24
N GLY A 260 -11.93 -15.41 0.06
CA GLY A 260 -12.45 -16.21 1.16
C GLY A 260 -12.04 -15.66 2.52
N GLU A 261 -12.75 -16.01 3.60
CA GLU A 261 -12.46 -15.51 4.96
C GLU A 261 -11.06 -15.89 5.49
N GLU A 262 -10.49 -16.96 4.96
CA GLU A 262 -9.16 -17.46 5.31
C GLU A 262 -8.03 -16.66 4.63
N ASP A 263 -8.34 -15.84 3.62
CA ASP A 263 -7.34 -15.05 2.92
C ASP A 263 -6.75 -13.98 3.84
N THR A 264 -5.43 -13.82 3.81
CA THR A 264 -4.71 -12.87 4.69
C THR A 264 -5.24 -11.44 4.55
N ASP A 265 -5.64 -11.06 3.34
CA ASP A 265 -6.19 -9.74 3.03
C ASP A 265 -7.72 -9.64 3.17
N HIS A 266 -8.43 -10.74 3.50
CA HIS A 266 -9.89 -10.73 3.64
C HIS A 266 -10.39 -9.64 4.60
N PRO A 267 -11.17 -8.66 4.15
CA PRO A 267 -11.54 -7.50 4.95
C PRO A 267 -12.41 -7.87 6.16
N GLY A 268 -11.97 -7.50 7.36
CA GLY A 268 -12.79 -7.59 8.57
C GLY A 268 -13.68 -6.35 8.74
N VAL A 269 -14.43 -6.25 9.83
CA VAL A 269 -15.30 -5.09 10.13
C VAL A 269 -14.53 -3.78 10.32
N ASP A 270 -13.27 -3.88 10.74
CA ASP A 270 -12.37 -2.75 10.90
C ASP A 270 -11.60 -2.47 9.63
N TRP A 271 -11.40 -1.18 9.34
CA TRP A 271 -10.46 -0.73 8.31
C TRP A 271 -9.08 -1.30 8.56
N LYS A 272 -8.58 -2.15 7.66
CA LYS A 272 -7.21 -2.68 7.69
C LYS A 272 -6.49 -2.38 6.39
N PRO A 273 -5.17 -2.13 6.42
CA PRO A 273 -4.38 -2.07 5.19
C PRO A 273 -4.42 -3.43 4.48
N THR A 274 -4.33 -3.39 3.15
CA THR A 274 -4.21 -4.54 2.23
C THR A 274 -2.80 -4.58 1.64
N THR A 275 -2.42 -5.65 0.92
CA THR A 275 -1.14 -5.68 0.20
C THR A 275 -0.99 -4.58 -0.86
N PHE A 276 -2.10 -4.04 -1.35
CA PHE A 276 -2.13 -3.12 -2.49
C PHE A 276 -1.78 -1.69 -2.10
N VAL A 277 -0.83 -1.10 -2.80
CA VAL A 277 -0.60 0.35 -2.81
C VAL A 277 -1.60 1.02 -3.76
N CYS A 278 -2.11 2.18 -3.37
CA CYS A 278 -3.01 2.97 -4.19
C CYS A 278 -2.30 3.51 -5.43
N SER A 279 -2.75 3.15 -6.63
CA SER A 279 -2.21 3.62 -7.90
C SER A 279 -2.37 5.14 -8.10
N ASP A 280 -3.42 5.74 -7.53
CA ASP A 280 -3.76 7.15 -7.77
C ASP A 280 -2.79 8.11 -7.09
N CYS A 281 -2.21 7.70 -5.95
CA CYS A 281 -1.28 8.54 -5.19
C CYS A 281 0.12 7.91 -5.04
N GLY A 282 0.24 6.60 -5.20
CA GLY A 282 1.52 5.88 -5.16
C GLY A 282 2.22 5.86 -3.80
N VAL A 283 1.54 6.21 -2.70
CA VAL A 283 2.20 6.52 -1.42
C VAL A 283 1.62 5.79 -0.21
N ALA A 284 0.44 5.20 -0.35
CA ALA A 284 -0.27 4.59 0.76
C ALA A 284 -0.92 3.28 0.36
N GLN A 285 -1.02 2.37 1.32
CA GLN A 285 -1.80 1.15 1.15
C GLN A 285 -3.28 1.46 1.11
N ILE A 286 -4.00 0.76 0.25
CA ILE A 286 -5.46 0.76 0.28
C ILE A 286 -5.89 0.10 1.58
N HIS A 287 -6.82 0.74 2.27
CA HIS A 287 -7.49 0.17 3.43
C HIS A 287 -8.80 -0.44 2.98
N ALA A 288 -9.14 -1.60 3.51
CA ALA A 288 -10.40 -2.29 3.25
C ALA A 288 -11.12 -2.66 4.54
N ARG A 289 -12.45 -2.73 4.49
CA ARG A 289 -13.30 -3.34 5.52
C ARG A 289 -14.53 -3.97 4.90
N THR A 290 -15.18 -4.84 5.66
CA THR A 290 -16.52 -5.36 5.35
C THR A 290 -17.54 -4.64 6.20
N PHE A 291 -18.50 -3.98 5.56
CA PHE A 291 -19.58 -3.26 6.22
C PHE A 291 -20.91 -3.55 5.53
N ALA A 292 -21.92 -3.97 6.29
CA ALA A 292 -23.23 -4.35 5.76
C ALA A 292 -23.17 -5.35 4.58
N GLY A 293 -22.26 -6.33 4.68
CA GLY A 293 -22.07 -7.36 3.64
C GLY A 293 -21.39 -6.88 2.35
N LYS A 294 -20.86 -5.65 2.33
CA LYS A 294 -20.13 -5.08 1.20
C LYS A 294 -18.67 -4.81 1.58
N VAL A 295 -17.78 -4.91 0.60
CA VAL A 295 -16.38 -4.52 0.77
C VAL A 295 -16.25 -3.04 0.47
N GLU A 296 -15.81 -2.28 1.44
CA GLU A 296 -15.44 -0.88 1.28
C GLU A 296 -13.92 -0.77 1.18
N CYS A 297 -13.44 0.03 0.23
CA CYS A 297 -12.02 0.34 0.08
C CYS A 297 -11.81 1.85 0.06
N ARG A 298 -10.70 2.30 0.65
CA ARG A 298 -10.28 3.70 0.61
C ARG A 298 -8.78 3.83 0.68
N CYS A 299 -8.26 4.89 0.09
CA CYS A 299 -6.90 5.32 0.37
C CYS A 299 -6.88 6.25 1.60
N PRO A 300 -5.98 6.07 2.58
CA PRO A 300 -5.86 7.00 3.70
C PRO A 300 -5.16 8.31 3.33
N ALA A 301 -4.44 8.32 2.19
CA ALA A 301 -3.66 9.45 1.69
C ALA A 301 -4.39 10.28 0.64
N CYS A 302 -5.05 9.65 -0.34
CA CYS A 302 -5.89 10.36 -1.30
C CYS A 302 -7.38 10.16 -1.02
N ALA A 303 -8.22 11.02 -1.60
CA ALA A 303 -9.67 10.93 -1.45
C ALA A 303 -10.32 9.76 -2.22
N ALA A 304 -9.52 8.84 -2.77
CA ALA A 304 -10.04 7.67 -3.48
C ALA A 304 -10.75 6.74 -2.50
N SER A 305 -12.02 6.45 -2.77
CA SER A 305 -12.84 5.51 -2.01
C SER A 305 -13.85 4.81 -2.92
N THR A 306 -14.33 3.66 -2.49
CA THR A 306 -15.39 2.91 -3.18
C THR A 306 -16.06 1.95 -2.20
N THR A 307 -17.28 1.57 -2.54
CA THR A 307 -18.00 0.45 -1.93
C THR A 307 -18.33 -0.54 -3.05
N SER A 308 -18.01 -1.82 -2.89
CA SER A 308 -18.44 -2.84 -3.84
C SER A 308 -19.96 -2.96 -3.78
N ASN A 309 -20.61 -3.01 -4.94
CA ASN A 309 -22.00 -3.45 -4.98
C ASN A 309 -22.01 -4.95 -4.74
N ALA A 310 -22.93 -5.41 -3.88
CA ALA A 310 -23.08 -6.82 -3.56
C ALA A 310 -23.13 -7.66 -4.85
N LYS A 311 -22.20 -8.61 -4.95
CA LYS A 311 -22.03 -9.59 -6.03
C LYS A 311 -22.49 -9.08 -7.40
N VAL A 312 -21.61 -8.41 -8.15
CA VAL A 312 -21.66 -8.59 -9.60
C VAL A 312 -21.32 -10.06 -9.82
N GLN A 313 -22.31 -10.89 -10.14
CA GLN A 313 -22.07 -12.24 -10.63
C GLN A 313 -21.17 -12.07 -11.88
N CYS A 314 -19.87 -12.32 -11.72
CA CYS A 314 -19.02 -12.61 -12.85
C CYS A 314 -19.60 -13.87 -13.51
N VAL A 315 -20.32 -13.67 -14.61
CA VAL A 315 -20.78 -14.75 -15.48
C VAL A 315 -19.54 -15.57 -15.85
N GLY A 316 -19.62 -16.86 -15.55
CA GLY A 316 -18.46 -17.72 -15.34
C GLY A 316 -17.50 -17.83 -16.52
N TRP A 317 -16.21 -17.75 -16.21
CA TRP A 317 -15.11 -18.28 -17.02
C TRP A 317 -14.59 -19.60 -16.44
N ARG A 318 -15.50 -20.50 -16.05
CA ARG A 318 -15.16 -21.89 -15.72
C ARG A 318 -16.31 -22.82 -16.13
N GLN A 319 -16.26 -23.28 -17.38
CA GLN A 319 -16.61 -24.66 -17.76
C GLN A 319 -16.36 -24.85 -19.26
N ALA A 320 -15.15 -25.27 -19.61
CA ALA A 320 -14.87 -25.93 -20.89
C ALA A 320 -13.65 -26.86 -20.76
N THR A 321 -13.59 -27.67 -19.71
CA THR A 321 -12.63 -28.79 -19.62
C THR A 321 -13.23 -29.91 -18.77
N ALA A 322 -14.25 -30.58 -19.29
CA ALA A 322 -14.65 -31.90 -18.84
C ALA A 322 -15.52 -32.53 -19.93
N ASN A 323 -14.88 -33.16 -20.93
CA ASN A 323 -15.39 -34.33 -21.65
C ASN A 323 -14.43 -34.70 -22.78
N LEU A 324 -13.29 -35.28 -22.44
CA LEU A 324 -12.58 -36.22 -23.32
C LEU A 324 -11.99 -37.32 -22.42
N ARG A 325 -12.73 -38.43 -22.30
CA ARG A 325 -12.15 -39.71 -21.89
C ARG A 325 -11.43 -40.30 -23.11
N PRO A 326 -10.20 -40.83 -22.98
CA PRO A 326 -9.61 -41.65 -24.03
C PRO A 326 -10.11 -43.09 -23.86
N ASP A 327 -11.07 -43.50 -24.69
CA ASP A 327 -11.26 -44.91 -25.02
C ASP A 327 -10.35 -45.22 -26.21
N PHE A 328 -9.25 -45.93 -25.96
CA PHE A 328 -8.54 -46.68 -26.99
C PHE A 328 -8.18 -48.06 -26.43
N CYS A 329 -8.93 -49.06 -26.86
CA CYS A 329 -8.50 -50.45 -26.93
C CYS A 329 -8.30 -50.80 -28.41
N ASN A 330 -7.22 -51.58 -28.64
CA ASN A 330 -6.66 -52.12 -29.89
C ASN A 330 -5.73 -51.19 -30.68
#